data_AF-A0A844GII5-F1
#
_entry.id   AF-A0A844GII5-F1
#
_cell.length_a   1.000
_cell.length_b   1.000
_cell.length_c   1.000
_cell.angle_alpha   90.00
_cell.angle_beta   90.00
_cell.angle_gamma   90.00
#
_symmetry.space_group_name_H-M   'P 1'
#
loop_
_entity.id
_entity.type
_entity.pdbx_description
1 polymer ?
#
loop_
_entity_poly.entity_id
_entity_poly.type
_entity_poly.pdbx_seq_one_letter_code
_entity_poly.pdbx_strand_id
1 'polypeptide(L)'
;MHIDKNDLIEFDNGTMNEQELIEFLSHLDHCDSCLDQMIEQENHSPVTAPSYLAEQIMDKAISSEVQFARAANKVSRKVQFLRYGLQTAAGVAAALLLLFSIPDIDFSELRSNCSSVQSERTVQEHSSQLYDFSRGINQSICDGTSSLVQYISDFSSKIMNGGK
;
A
#
# COMPACT_ATOMS: atom_id res chain seq x y z
N MET A 1 41.27 -12.71 11.33
CA MET A 1 41.85 -11.78 10.35
C MET A 1 41.32 -10.42 10.75
N HIS A 2 42.19 -9.42 10.96
CA HIS A 2 41.83 -8.08 11.44
C HIS A 2 42.15 -7.07 10.35
N ILE A 3 41.54 -5.89 10.45
CA ILE A 3 41.80 -4.73 9.60
C ILE A 3 43.27 -4.27 9.76
N ASP A 4 43.91 -3.88 8.66
CA ASP A 4 45.26 -3.32 8.69
C ASP A 4 45.25 -1.86 9.18
N LYS A 5 46.34 -1.40 9.79
CA LYS A 5 46.52 0.01 10.15
C LYS A 5 46.50 0.93 8.94
N ASN A 6 46.90 0.44 7.76
CA ASN A 6 46.83 1.23 6.53
C ASN A 6 45.37 1.54 6.14
N ASP A 7 44.48 0.54 6.22
CA ASP A 7 43.06 0.69 5.94
C ASP A 7 42.40 1.70 6.88
N LEU A 8 42.86 1.72 8.14
CA LEU A 8 42.38 2.65 9.16
C LEU A 8 42.78 4.11 8.86
N ILE A 9 43.96 4.32 8.27
CA ILE A 9 44.44 5.64 7.82
C ILE A 9 43.69 6.08 6.56
N GLU A 10 43.41 5.17 5.64
CA GLU A 10 42.64 5.45 4.42
C GLU A 10 41.17 5.78 4.74
N PHE A 11 40.61 5.13 5.76
CA PHE A 11 39.30 5.46 6.31
C PHE A 11 39.26 6.85 6.93
N ASP A 12 40.23 7.20 7.81
CA ASP A 12 40.29 8.51 8.47
C ASP A 12 40.48 9.67 7.48
N ASN A 13 41.27 9.45 6.42
CA ASN A 13 41.48 10.43 5.36
C ASN A 13 40.36 10.46 4.30
N GLY A 14 39.40 9.54 4.34
CA GLY A 14 38.32 9.42 3.36
C GLY A 14 38.81 9.07 1.95
N THR A 15 39.96 8.41 1.83
CA THR A 15 40.58 8.04 0.54
C THR A 15 40.22 6.62 0.08
N MET A 16 39.59 5.84 0.95
CA MET A 16 39.16 4.47 0.68
C MET A 16 38.07 4.42 -0.41
N ASN A 17 38.11 3.42 -1.28
CA ASN A 17 37.10 3.27 -2.33
C ASN A 17 35.75 2.77 -1.74
N GLU A 18 34.64 2.94 -2.46
CA GLU A 18 33.31 2.56 -1.94
C GLU A 18 33.18 1.06 -1.59
N GLN A 19 33.87 0.18 -2.33
CA GLN A 19 33.79 -1.26 -2.13
C GLN A 19 34.61 -1.70 -0.91
N GLU A 20 35.83 -1.18 -0.78
CA GLU A 20 36.71 -1.34 0.38
C GLU A 20 36.07 -0.75 1.63
N LEU A 21 35.38 0.39 1.52
CA LEU A 21 34.64 1.01 2.61
C LEU A 21 33.52 0.09 3.11
N ILE A 22 32.74 -0.50 2.21
CA ILE A 22 31.68 -1.44 2.57
C ILE A 22 32.27 -2.68 3.24
N GLU A 23 33.38 -3.22 2.73
CA GLU A 23 34.05 -4.39 3.31
C GLU A 23 34.63 -4.08 4.70
N PHE A 24 35.28 -2.94 4.86
CA PHE A 24 35.79 -2.43 6.13
C PHE A 24 34.67 -2.29 7.17
N LEU A 25 33.57 -1.63 6.82
CA LEU A 25 32.42 -1.45 7.71
C LEU A 25 31.73 -2.79 8.02
N SER A 26 31.61 -3.68 7.03
CA SER A 26 31.08 -5.02 7.24
C SER A 26 31.95 -5.84 8.19
N HIS A 27 33.28 -5.66 8.14
CA HIS A 27 34.19 -6.31 9.08
C HIS A 27 34.05 -5.73 10.49
N LEU A 28 33.94 -4.41 10.61
CA LEU A 28 33.78 -3.70 11.87
C LEU A 28 32.51 -4.13 12.62
N ASP A 29 31.41 -4.38 11.90
CA ASP A 29 30.14 -4.87 12.46
C ASP A 29 30.26 -6.28 13.07
N HIS A 30 31.21 -7.09 12.60
CA HIS A 30 31.39 -8.49 13.03
C HIS A 30 32.62 -8.72 13.90
N CYS A 31 33.45 -7.70 14.16
CA CYS A 31 34.72 -7.84 14.87
C CYS A 31 34.89 -6.80 15.99
N ASP A 32 34.47 -7.18 17.20
CA ASP A 32 34.53 -6.35 18.41
C ASP A 32 35.93 -5.79 18.70
N SER A 33 37.00 -6.55 18.45
CA SER A 33 38.37 -6.10 18.68
C SER A 33 38.82 -4.96 17.77
N CYS A 34 38.35 -4.95 16.51
CA CYS A 34 38.66 -3.87 15.57
C CYS A 34 37.84 -2.61 15.90
N LEU A 35 36.63 -2.79 16.43
CA LEU A 35 35.79 -1.72 16.95
C LEU A 35 36.41 -1.06 18.18
N ASP A 36 36.86 -1.85 19.15
CA ASP A 36 37.54 -1.34 20.33
C ASP A 36 38.81 -0.55 19.97
N GLN A 37 39.58 -1.06 19.01
CA GLN A 37 40.77 -0.37 18.49
C GLN A 37 40.43 0.98 17.83
N MET A 38 39.31 1.07 17.12
CA MET A 38 38.84 2.32 16.51
C MET A 38 38.41 3.33 17.58
N ILE A 39 37.66 2.88 18.59
CA ILE A 39 37.22 3.73 19.71
C ILE A 39 38.42 4.26 20.49
N GLU A 40 39.42 3.41 20.74
CA GLU A 40 40.63 3.80 21.44
C GLU A 40 41.45 4.82 20.62
N GLN A 41 41.55 4.64 19.30
CA GLN A 41 42.20 5.60 18.40
C GLN A 41 41.49 6.95 18.34
N GLU A 42 40.15 6.99 18.29
CA GLU A 42 39.37 8.24 18.31
C GLU A 42 39.63 9.04 19.61
N ASN A 43 39.76 8.33 20.74
CA ASN A 43 39.94 8.94 22.06
C ASN A 43 41.33 9.58 22.25
N HIS A 44 42.33 9.22 21.43
CA HIS A 44 43.69 9.74 21.55
C HIS A 44 43.86 11.19 21.06
N SER A 45 42.83 11.80 20.47
CA SER A 45 42.83 13.22 20.12
C SER A 45 41.46 13.84 20.38
N PRO A 46 41.18 14.29 21.62
CA PRO A 46 39.98 15.06 21.89
C PRO A 46 40.10 16.40 21.18
N VAL A 47 39.61 16.46 19.94
CA VAL A 47 39.41 17.71 19.23
C VAL A 47 38.27 18.42 19.95
N THR A 48 38.63 19.39 20.80
CA THR A 48 37.64 20.22 21.48
C THR A 48 36.75 20.89 20.44
N ALA A 49 35.49 20.47 20.39
CA ALA A 49 34.51 21.03 19.48
C ALA A 49 34.41 22.56 19.72
N PRO A 50 34.44 23.39 18.67
CA PRO A 50 34.25 24.83 18.82
C PRO A 50 32.92 25.15 19.51
N SER A 51 32.91 26.12 20.42
CA SER A 51 31.74 26.47 21.25
C SER A 51 30.48 26.84 20.46
N TYR A 52 30.65 27.36 19.26
CA TYR A 52 29.55 27.76 18.37
C TYR A 52 28.86 26.56 17.69
N LEU A 53 29.51 25.38 17.65
CA LEU A 53 29.04 24.22 16.89
C LEU A 53 27.81 23.60 17.53
N ALA A 54 27.75 23.57 18.86
CA ALA A 54 26.58 23.11 19.60
C ALA A 54 25.34 23.95 19.28
N GLU A 55 25.46 25.29 19.31
CA GLU A 55 24.35 26.19 19.03
C GLU A 55 23.88 26.08 17.58
N GLN A 56 24.81 26.01 16.61
CA GLN A 56 24.44 25.84 15.20
C GLN A 56 23.77 24.50 14.91
N ILE A 57 24.20 23.40 15.53
CA ILE A 57 23.55 22.09 15.36
C ILE A 57 22.14 22.13 15.96
N MET A 58 21.97 22.73 17.14
CA MET A 58 20.66 22.85 17.78
C MET A 58 19.71 23.73 16.94
N ASP A 59 20.18 24.88 16.47
CA ASP A 59 19.40 25.77 15.60
C ASP A 59 19.03 25.10 14.27
N LYS A 60 19.96 24.35 13.65
CA LYS A 60 19.71 23.59 12.42
C LYS A 60 18.81 22.37 12.61
N ALA A 61 18.90 21.66 13.73
CA ALA A 61 18.01 20.54 14.06
C ALA A 61 16.57 21.00 14.31
N ILE A 62 16.40 22.23 14.82
CA ILE A 62 15.10 22.88 15.02
C ILE A 62 14.65 23.60 13.73
N SER A 63 15.55 23.88 12.79
CA SER A 63 15.23 24.52 11.52
C SER A 63 14.16 23.75 10.74
N SER A 64 13.24 24.50 10.14
CA SER A 64 12.05 24.02 9.45
C SER A 64 12.38 23.02 8.33
N GLU A 65 13.56 23.09 7.72
CA GLU A 65 14.03 22.17 6.68
C GLU A 65 14.12 20.72 7.18
N VAL A 66 14.68 20.50 8.37
CA VAL A 66 14.80 19.16 9.00
C VAL A 66 13.45 18.71 9.58
N GLN A 67 12.60 19.67 9.99
CA GLN A 67 11.22 19.38 10.39
C GLN A 67 10.34 19.00 9.20
N PHE A 68 10.53 19.56 8.00
CA PHE A 68 9.81 19.14 6.80
C PHE A 68 10.21 17.72 6.38
N ALA A 69 11.50 17.36 6.45
CA ALA A 69 11.95 16.00 6.17
C ALA A 69 11.47 14.98 7.24
N ARG A 70 11.54 15.33 8.54
CA ARG A 70 11.00 14.49 9.62
C ARG A 70 9.47 14.44 9.63
N ALA A 71 8.79 15.54 9.37
CA ALA A 71 7.34 15.58 9.22
C ALA A 71 6.92 14.78 7.99
N ALA A 72 7.57 14.93 6.84
CA ALA A 72 7.30 14.14 5.64
C ALA A 72 7.46 12.63 5.90
N ASN A 73 8.53 12.20 6.58
CA ASN A 73 8.72 10.79 6.93
C ASN A 73 7.71 10.28 7.98
N LYS A 74 7.37 11.08 9.00
CA LYS A 74 6.38 10.71 10.04
C LYS A 74 4.92 10.78 9.54
N VAL A 75 4.69 11.60 8.51
CA VAL A 75 3.40 11.80 7.85
C VAL A 75 3.22 10.83 6.66
N SER A 76 4.28 10.22 6.13
CA SER A 76 4.23 9.30 4.99
C SER A 76 3.24 8.14 5.16
N ARG A 77 3.28 7.43 6.31
CA ARG A 77 2.34 6.32 6.56
C ARG A 77 0.90 6.79 6.74
N LYS A 78 0.67 7.95 7.37
CA LYS A 78 -0.68 8.51 7.57
C LYS A 78 -1.25 9.14 6.30
N VAL A 79 -0.41 9.74 5.46
CA VAL A 79 -0.80 10.29 4.15
C VAL A 79 -1.18 9.18 3.18
N GLN A 80 -0.52 8.02 3.22
CA GLN A 80 -0.96 6.87 2.43
C GLN A 80 -2.39 6.45 2.81
N PHE A 81 -2.70 6.32 4.10
CA PHE A 81 -4.07 6.02 4.55
C PHE A 81 -5.09 7.09 4.15
N LEU A 82 -4.73 8.37 4.24
CA LEU A 82 -5.60 9.47 3.82
C LEU A 82 -5.81 9.50 2.30
N ARG A 83 -4.78 9.20 1.50
CA ARG A 83 -4.87 9.15 0.03
C ARG A 83 -5.75 7.99 -0.43
N TYR A 84 -5.55 6.80 0.13
CA TYR A 84 -6.41 5.63 -0.16
C TYR A 84 -7.86 5.84 0.31
N GLY A 85 -8.04 6.43 1.51
CA GLY A 85 -9.37 6.76 2.03
C GLY A 85 -10.09 7.80 1.17
N LEU A 86 -9.40 8.87 0.76
CA LEU A 86 -9.94 9.92 -0.10
C LEU A 86 -10.26 9.38 -1.50
N GLN A 87 -9.40 8.53 -2.08
CA GLN A 87 -9.64 7.89 -3.38
C GLN A 87 -10.89 7.01 -3.34
N THR A 88 -11.05 6.22 -2.27
CA THR A 88 -12.22 5.36 -2.08
C THR A 88 -13.49 6.20 -1.91
N ALA A 89 -13.44 7.23 -1.05
CA ALA A 89 -14.57 8.13 -0.83
C ALA A 89 -14.98 8.87 -2.11
N ALA A 90 -14.02 9.34 -2.91
CA ALA A 90 -14.29 10.00 -4.18
C ALA A 90 -14.91 9.03 -5.21
N GLY A 91 -14.43 7.79 -5.29
CA GLY A 91 -15.01 6.76 -6.15
C GLY A 91 -16.44 6.38 -5.75
N VAL A 92 -16.70 6.23 -4.45
CA VAL A 92 -18.05 5.97 -3.93
C VAL A 92 -18.97 7.15 -4.20
N ALA A 93 -18.52 8.38 -3.98
CA ALA A 93 -19.31 9.58 -4.29
C ALA A 93 -19.63 9.67 -5.79
N ALA A 94 -18.67 9.37 -6.68
CA ALA A 94 -18.90 9.33 -8.11
C ALA A 94 -19.92 8.23 -8.52
N ALA A 95 -19.82 7.03 -7.94
CA ALA A 95 -20.76 5.95 -8.19
C ALA A 95 -22.19 6.29 -7.71
N LEU A 96 -22.31 6.91 -6.53
CA LEU A 96 -23.59 7.39 -6.01
C LEU A 96 -24.17 8.51 -6.89
N LEU A 97 -23.33 9.44 -7.36
CA LEU A 97 -23.75 10.49 -8.29
C LEU A 97 -24.24 9.90 -9.62
N LEU A 98 -23.57 8.88 -10.15
CA LEU A 98 -24.01 8.18 -11.37
C LEU A 98 -25.34 7.45 -11.15
N LEU A 99 -25.50 6.74 -10.02
CA LEU A 99 -26.75 6.09 -9.65
C LEU A 99 -27.90 7.08 -9.48
N PHE A 100 -27.64 8.23 -8.86
CA PHE A 100 -28.66 9.25 -8.62
C PHE A 100 -28.96 10.08 -9.88
N SER A 101 -28.03 10.15 -10.83
CA SER A 101 -28.22 10.82 -12.12
C SER A 101 -28.98 9.96 -13.13
N ILE A 102 -29.20 8.67 -12.86
CA ILE A 102 -30.11 7.82 -13.64
C ILE A 102 -31.50 7.93 -13.01
N PRO A 103 -32.49 8.53 -13.68
CA PRO A 103 -33.86 8.51 -13.19
C PRO A 103 -34.40 7.08 -13.31
N ASP A 104 -34.83 6.51 -12.18
CA ASP A 104 -35.63 5.28 -12.03
C ASP A 104 -35.35 4.15 -13.03
N ILE A 105 -34.41 3.27 -12.69
CA ILE A 105 -34.42 1.91 -13.25
C ILE A 105 -35.58 1.14 -12.62
N ASP A 106 -36.68 1.07 -13.35
CA ASP A 106 -37.86 0.31 -12.99
C ASP A 106 -37.52 -1.19 -12.98
N PHE A 107 -37.28 -1.77 -11.80
CA PHE A 107 -36.99 -3.20 -11.60
C PHE A 107 -38.11 -4.12 -12.10
N SER A 108 -39.26 -3.56 -12.49
CA SER A 108 -40.34 -4.24 -13.20
C SER A 108 -39.89 -4.81 -14.56
N GLU A 109 -38.98 -4.14 -15.29
CA GLU A 109 -38.44 -4.66 -16.56
C GLU A 109 -37.44 -5.80 -16.36
N LEU A 110 -36.61 -5.75 -15.32
CA LEU A 110 -35.68 -6.83 -14.97
C LEU A 110 -36.42 -8.11 -14.56
N ARG A 111 -37.58 -7.99 -13.90
CA ARG A 111 -38.46 -9.13 -13.61
C ARG A 111 -39.19 -9.62 -14.87
N SER A 112 -39.62 -8.72 -15.75
CA SER A 112 -40.28 -9.04 -17.03
C SER A 112 -39.37 -9.87 -17.95
N ASN A 113 -38.08 -9.51 -18.04
CA ASN A 113 -37.11 -10.19 -18.91
C ASN A 113 -36.76 -11.62 -18.47
N CYS A 114 -37.16 -12.05 -17.27
CA CYS A 114 -37.07 -13.45 -16.86
C CYS A 114 -38.27 -14.30 -17.36
N SER A 115 -39.36 -13.65 -17.78
CA SER A 115 -40.64 -14.28 -18.10
C SER A 115 -41.13 -14.10 -19.55
N SER A 116 -40.45 -13.31 -20.39
CA SER A 116 -40.90 -13.03 -21.77
C SER A 116 -39.81 -13.27 -22.83
N VAL A 117 -39.25 -14.48 -22.88
CA VAL A 117 -38.58 -14.97 -24.10
C VAL A 117 -39.64 -15.61 -25.02
N GLN A 118 -40.60 -14.80 -25.50
CA GLN A 118 -41.32 -15.10 -26.75
C GLN A 118 -41.95 -13.82 -27.32
N SER A 119 -41.48 -13.44 -28.52
CA SER A 119 -42.00 -12.35 -29.38
C SER A 119 -41.60 -10.93 -28.91
N GLU A 120 -40.97 -10.06 -29.70
CA GLU A 120 -41.20 -9.78 -31.11
C GLU A 120 -39.90 -9.48 -31.89
N ARG A 121 -40.02 -9.72 -33.19
CA ARG A 121 -39.00 -9.65 -34.23
C ARG A 121 -38.66 -8.22 -34.61
N THR A 122 -37.36 -7.94 -34.77
CA THR A 122 -36.81 -7.37 -36.02
C THR A 122 -35.33 -7.78 -36.17
N VAL A 123 -35.10 -8.79 -37.03
CA VAL A 123 -33.94 -9.04 -37.93
C VAL A 123 -32.60 -8.39 -37.52
N GLN A 124 -31.63 -9.11 -36.89
CA GLN A 124 -30.62 -10.05 -37.46
C GLN A 124 -29.59 -9.34 -38.38
N GLU A 125 -28.26 -9.43 -38.22
CA GLU A 125 -27.47 -10.67 -38.27
C GLU A 125 -25.96 -10.42 -38.00
N HIS A 126 -25.45 -10.44 -36.75
CA HIS A 126 -23.98 -10.57 -36.51
C HIS A 126 -23.57 -10.89 -35.05
N SER A 127 -24.24 -11.79 -34.32
CA SER A 127 -23.83 -12.05 -32.91
C SER A 127 -24.32 -13.37 -32.31
N SER A 128 -24.41 -14.45 -33.09
CA SER A 128 -24.81 -15.77 -32.55
C SER A 128 -23.88 -16.25 -31.42
N GLN A 129 -22.57 -15.98 -31.49
CA GLN A 129 -21.63 -16.32 -30.40
C GLN A 129 -21.84 -15.51 -29.11
N LEU A 130 -22.24 -14.23 -29.21
CA LEU A 130 -22.46 -13.39 -28.03
C LEU A 130 -23.80 -13.71 -27.37
N TYR A 131 -24.79 -14.16 -28.15
CA TYR A 131 -26.08 -14.58 -27.61
C TYR A 131 -25.95 -15.85 -26.78
N ASP A 132 -25.20 -16.84 -27.26
CA ASP A 132 -24.95 -18.09 -26.52
C ASP A 132 -24.06 -17.85 -25.29
N PHE A 133 -23.05 -16.98 -25.40
CA PHE A 133 -22.21 -16.58 -24.27
C PHE A 133 -22.98 -15.82 -23.20
N SER A 134 -23.82 -14.85 -23.61
CA SER A 134 -24.68 -14.09 -22.70
C SER A 134 -25.68 -14.99 -21.99
N ARG A 135 -26.27 -15.96 -22.71
CA ARG A 135 -27.18 -16.94 -22.11
C ARG A 135 -26.46 -17.84 -21.09
N GLY A 136 -25.26 -18.32 -21.41
CA GLY A 136 -24.45 -19.14 -20.51
C GLY A 136 -24.03 -18.39 -19.23
N ILE A 137 -23.64 -17.12 -19.36
CA ILE A 137 -23.32 -16.27 -18.20
C ILE A 137 -24.56 -16.03 -17.34
N ASN A 138 -25.69 -15.66 -17.96
CA ASN A 138 -26.89 -15.33 -17.21
C ASN A 138 -27.43 -16.55 -16.45
N GLN A 139 -27.38 -17.74 -17.06
CA GLN A 139 -27.71 -19.00 -16.37
C GLN A 139 -26.76 -19.30 -15.22
N SER A 140 -25.45 -19.15 -15.42
CA SER A 140 -24.47 -19.37 -14.36
C SER A 140 -24.64 -18.40 -13.17
N ILE A 141 -25.05 -17.15 -13.44
CA ILE A 141 -25.31 -16.16 -12.40
C ILE A 141 -26.61 -16.48 -11.67
N CYS A 142 -27.68 -16.85 -12.38
CA CYS A 142 -28.94 -17.24 -11.77
C CYS A 142 -28.79 -18.49 -10.90
N ASP A 143 -28.08 -19.51 -11.38
CA ASP A 143 -27.83 -20.74 -10.64
C ASP A 143 -26.94 -20.47 -9.41
N GLY A 144 -25.86 -19.70 -9.55
CA GLY A 144 -25.00 -19.30 -8.44
C GLY A 144 -25.72 -18.47 -7.37
N THR A 145 -26.60 -17.56 -7.80
CA THR A 145 -27.37 -16.68 -6.90
C THR A 145 -28.45 -17.45 -6.15
N SER A 146 -29.03 -18.50 -6.74
CA SER A 146 -30.04 -19.34 -6.07
C SER A 146 -29.49 -20.00 -4.79
N SER A 147 -28.22 -20.42 -4.79
CA SER A 147 -27.57 -20.99 -3.60
C SER A 147 -27.34 -19.94 -2.49
N LEU A 148 -27.03 -18.71 -2.88
CA LEU A 148 -26.86 -17.59 -1.96
C LEU A 148 -28.20 -17.17 -1.34
N VAL A 149 -29.28 -17.16 -2.15
CA VAL A 149 -30.64 -16.90 -1.68
C VAL A 149 -31.11 -17.99 -0.71
N GLN A 150 -30.80 -19.26 -0.99
CA GLN A 150 -31.06 -20.35 -0.05
C GLN A 150 -30.29 -20.18 1.26
N TYR A 151 -29.00 -19.82 1.19
CA TYR A 151 -28.19 -19.59 2.39
C TYR A 151 -28.71 -18.42 3.23
N ILE A 152 -29.14 -17.32 2.59
CA ILE A 152 -29.75 -16.17 3.26
C ILE A 152 -31.10 -16.54 3.87
N SER A 153 -31.92 -17.33 3.16
CA SER A 153 -33.20 -17.81 3.66
C SER A 153 -33.03 -18.78 4.84
N ASP A 154 -32.06 -19.68 4.80
CA ASP A 154 -31.74 -20.60 5.88
C ASP A 154 -31.18 -19.87 7.10
N PHE A 155 -30.31 -18.89 6.89
CA PHE A 155 -29.83 -18.01 7.96
C PHE A 155 -30.97 -17.18 8.57
N SER A 156 -31.84 -16.62 7.72
CA SER A 156 -33.01 -15.86 8.15
C SER A 156 -33.97 -16.74 8.93
N SER A 157 -34.26 -17.96 8.47
CA SER A 157 -35.12 -18.90 9.19
C SER A 157 -34.48 -19.35 10.52
N LYS A 158 -33.15 -19.51 10.58
CA LYS A 158 -32.43 -19.89 11.80
C LYS A 158 -32.38 -18.78 12.84
N ILE A 159 -32.33 -17.51 12.41
CA ILE A 159 -32.44 -16.34 13.30
C ILE A 159 -33.89 -16.08 13.70
N MET A 160 -34.83 -16.13 12.75
CA MET A 160 -36.22 -15.75 12.96
C MET A 160 -37.01 -16.81 13.72
N ASN A 161 -36.69 -18.08 13.55
CA ASN A 161 -37.39 -19.18 14.20
C ASN A 161 -36.73 -19.64 15.51
N GLY A 162 -35.74 -18.87 16.02
CA GLY A 162 -35.12 -19.05 17.34
C GLY A 162 -34.52 -20.44 17.53
N GLY A 163 -33.24 -20.60 17.15
CA GLY A 163 -32.49 -21.85 17.32
C GLY A 163 -32.79 -22.54 18.66
N LYS A 164 -33.29 -23.78 18.57
CA LYS A 164 -33.27 -24.71 19.71
C LYS A 164 -31.85 -25.19 19.96
#